data_AF-A0A6L5QPB2-F1
#
_entry.id   AF-A0A6L5QPB2-F1
#
_cell.length_a   1.000
_cell.length_b   1.000
_cell.length_c   1.000
_cell.angle_alpha   90.00
_cell.angle_beta   90.00
_cell.angle_gamma   90.00
#
_symmetry.space_group_name_H-M   'P 1'
#
loop_
_entity.id
_entity.type
_entity.pdbx_description
1 polymer ?
#
loop_
_entity_poly.entity_id
_entity_poly.type
_entity_poly.pdbx_seq_one_letter_code
_entity_poly.pdbx_strand_id
1 'polypeptide(L)'
;MLEFTVSVIVVGVLLGFLLQRVWYYQGEAEQAAVQMTVANVRTALEIKVAQAKLPGRSEDLTFLTEENPFDLLNVKPSNYAGALFSPSDQDIGAGNWCFDRSNKSLIYLLNFGNSFRDAETKRLKFKVKLFRLPHSPAKPSGAPESLGVAFEQEKD
;
A
#
# COMPACT_ATOMS: atom_id res chain seq x y z
N MET A 1 23.42 -46.36 16.28
CA MET A 1 23.06 -46.08 14.86
C MET A 1 21.56 -45.81 14.71
N LEU A 2 20.66 -46.72 15.12
CA LEU A 2 19.21 -46.51 15.02
C LEU A 2 18.69 -45.26 15.75
N GLU A 3 19.19 -44.96 16.95
CA GLU A 3 18.81 -43.76 17.72
C GLU A 3 19.11 -42.45 16.98
N PHE A 4 20.28 -42.37 16.33
CA PHE A 4 20.66 -41.22 15.51
C PHE A 4 19.75 -41.11 14.27
N THR A 5 19.47 -42.23 13.61
CA THR A 5 18.55 -42.27 12.45
C THR A 5 17.15 -41.78 12.83
N VAL A 6 16.59 -42.26 13.94
CA VAL A 6 15.27 -41.84 14.42
C VAL A 6 15.29 -40.36 14.78
N SER A 7 16.33 -39.88 15.45
CA SER A 7 16.49 -38.46 15.79
C SER A 7 16.51 -37.57 14.56
N VAL A 8 17.26 -37.93 13.52
CA VAL A 8 17.33 -37.19 12.25
C VAL A 8 15.97 -37.15 11.55
N ILE A 9 15.22 -38.26 11.54
CA ILE A 9 13.89 -38.31 10.95
C ILE A 9 12.93 -37.38 11.69
N VAL A 10 12.92 -37.43 13.02
CA VAL A 10 12.06 -36.57 13.85
C VAL A 10 12.39 -35.10 13.64
N VAL A 11 13.68 -34.73 13.65
CA VAL A 11 14.12 -33.35 13.38
C VAL A 11 13.73 -32.90 11.97
N GLY A 12 13.89 -33.77 10.96
CA GLY A 12 13.51 -33.47 9.59
C GLY A 12 12.01 -33.17 9.43
N VAL A 13 11.15 -33.97 10.07
CA VAL A 13 9.69 -33.75 10.07
C VAL A 13 9.33 -32.43 10.76
N LEU A 14 9.94 -32.15 11.93
CA LEU A 14 9.70 -30.90 12.66
C LEU A 14 10.15 -29.67 11.86
N LEU A 15 11.31 -29.72 11.21
CA LEU A 15 11.80 -28.64 10.35
C LEU A 15 10.91 -28.42 9.12
N GLY A 16 10.47 -29.50 8.48
CA GLY A 16 9.54 -29.41 7.35
C GLY A 16 8.23 -28.70 7.72
N PHE A 17 7.65 -29.08 8.86
CA PHE A 17 6.43 -28.45 9.38
C PHE A 17 6.66 -26.98 9.77
N LEU A 18 7.78 -26.67 10.42
CA LEU A 18 8.14 -25.31 10.78
C LEU A 18 8.28 -24.41 9.55
N LEU A 19 8.99 -24.88 8.52
CA LEU A 19 9.18 -24.13 7.27
C LEU A 19 7.83 -23.83 6.62
N GLN A 20 6.95 -24.83 6.46
CA GLN A 20 5.62 -24.63 5.89
C GLN A 20 4.84 -23.53 6.63
N ARG A 21 4.94 -23.49 7.96
CA ARG A 21 4.28 -22.48 8.77
C ARG A 21 4.89 -21.08 8.57
N VAL A 22 6.22 -20.99 8.44
CA VAL A 22 6.93 -19.72 8.20
C VAL A 22 6.50 -19.09 6.88
N TRP A 23 6.44 -19.87 5.79
CA TRP A 23 5.99 -19.36 4.48
C TRP A 23 4.56 -18.79 4.54
N TYR A 24 3.65 -19.46 5.26
CA TYR A 24 2.29 -19.00 5.43
C TYR A 24 2.22 -17.66 6.19
N TYR A 25 2.95 -17.54 7.30
CA TYR A 25 2.97 -16.29 8.06
C TYR A 25 3.64 -15.13 7.32
N GLN A 26 4.57 -15.41 6.41
CA GLN A 26 5.25 -14.37 5.64
C GLN A 26 4.29 -13.62 4.71
N GLY A 27 3.37 -14.33 4.05
CA GLY A 27 2.36 -13.71 3.18
C GLY A 27 1.35 -12.85 3.96
N GLU A 28 0.83 -13.38 5.06
CA GLU A 28 -0.10 -12.63 5.94
C GLU A 28 0.57 -11.38 6.53
N ALA A 29 1.84 -11.49 6.95
CA ALA A 29 2.60 -10.36 7.47
C ALA A 29 2.85 -9.29 6.40
N GLU A 30 3.17 -9.69 5.16
CA GLU A 30 3.31 -8.78 4.03
C GLU A 30 1.98 -8.05 3.75
N GLN A 31 0.87 -8.78 3.66
CA GLN A 31 -0.44 -8.19 3.42
C GLN A 31 -0.83 -7.20 4.53
N ALA A 32 -0.62 -7.56 5.80
CA ALA A 32 -0.87 -6.68 6.93
C ALA A 32 0.00 -5.41 6.89
N ALA A 33 1.29 -5.54 6.54
CA ALA A 33 2.20 -4.41 6.40
C ALA A 33 1.77 -3.46 5.27
N VAL A 34 1.34 -4.01 4.13
CA VAL A 34 0.80 -3.24 3.01
C VAL A 34 -0.46 -2.49 3.45
N GLN A 35 -1.42 -3.18 4.07
CA GLN A 35 -2.67 -2.57 4.54
C GLN A 35 -2.42 -1.46 5.55
N MET A 36 -1.49 -1.66 6.49
CA MET A 36 -1.11 -0.63 7.46
C MET A 36 -0.54 0.61 6.76
N THR A 37 0.32 0.42 5.76
CA THR A 37 0.90 1.54 4.99
C THR A 37 -0.19 2.30 4.23
N VAL A 38 -1.10 1.58 3.56
CA VAL A 38 -2.26 2.15 2.85
C VAL A 38 -3.17 2.93 3.80
N ALA A 39 -3.44 2.41 5.00
CA ALA A 39 -4.23 3.08 6.02
C ALA A 39 -3.57 4.38 6.50
N ASN A 40 -2.26 4.36 6.76
CA ASN A 40 -1.50 5.55 7.15
C ASN A 40 -1.57 6.65 6.08
N VAL A 41 -1.41 6.29 4.80
CA VAL A 41 -1.55 7.24 3.68
C VAL A 41 -2.96 7.82 3.61
N ARG A 42 -4.01 6.97 3.76
CA ARG A 42 -5.40 7.43 3.78
C ARG A 42 -5.65 8.45 4.90
N THR A 43 -5.18 8.17 6.11
CA THR A 43 -5.30 9.10 7.24
C THR A 43 -4.57 10.42 6.97
N ALA A 44 -3.37 10.38 6.38
CA ALA A 44 -2.64 11.60 6.03
C ALA A 44 -3.38 12.45 4.98
N LEU A 45 -3.97 11.81 3.96
CA LEU A 45 -4.82 12.46 2.96
C LEU A 45 -6.05 13.12 3.61
N GLU A 46 -6.76 12.41 4.49
CA GLU A 46 -7.93 12.93 5.21
C GLU A 46 -7.57 14.16 6.06
N ILE A 47 -6.45 14.12 6.78
CA ILE A 47 -5.94 15.26 7.57
C ILE A 47 -5.62 16.44 6.66
N LYS A 48 -4.94 16.22 5.53
CA LYS A 48 -4.58 17.30 4.59
C LYS A 48 -5.83 17.95 3.98
N VAL A 49 -6.85 17.16 3.65
CA VAL A 49 -8.14 17.64 3.16
C VAL A 49 -8.89 18.43 4.23
N ALA A 50 -8.85 17.99 5.50
CA ALA A 50 -9.46 18.73 6.60
C ALA A 50 -8.75 20.09 6.82
N GLN A 51 -7.42 20.14 6.72
CA GLN A 51 -6.64 21.37 6.82
C GLN A 51 -6.96 22.36 5.68
N ALA A 52 -7.14 21.86 4.46
CA ALA A 52 -7.51 22.66 3.30
C ALA A 52 -8.94 23.23 3.35
N LYS A 53 -9.78 22.77 4.29
CA LYS A 53 -11.14 23.28 4.52
C LYS A 53 -11.22 24.33 5.63
N LEU A 54 -10.10 24.65 6.28
CA LEU A 54 -10.08 25.63 7.36
C LEU A 54 -10.35 27.05 6.83
N PRO A 55 -11.10 27.89 7.58
CA PRO A 55 -11.39 29.26 7.15
C PRO A 55 -10.12 30.05 6.83
N GLY A 56 -10.08 30.69 5.65
CA GLY A 56 -8.93 31.46 5.18
C GLY A 56 -7.86 30.66 4.42
N ARG A 57 -8.04 29.34 4.28
CA ARG A 57 -7.26 28.50 3.36
C ARG A 57 -8.21 27.83 2.38
N SER A 58 -8.11 28.21 1.12
CA SER A 58 -8.76 27.54 0.00
C SER A 58 -7.66 26.94 -0.87
N GLU A 59 -7.07 25.83 -0.42
CA GLU A 59 -6.09 25.10 -1.23
C GLU A 59 -6.84 24.25 -2.26
N ASP A 60 -6.43 24.34 -3.53
CA ASP A 60 -6.93 23.47 -4.59
C ASP A 60 -6.48 22.04 -4.29
N LEU A 61 -7.41 21.12 -4.02
CA LEU A 61 -7.09 19.74 -3.67
C LEU A 61 -6.62 18.89 -4.86
N THR A 62 -6.68 19.43 -6.08
CA THR A 62 -6.30 18.72 -7.31
C THR A 62 -4.83 18.27 -7.28
N PHE A 63 -3.93 19.02 -6.63
CA PHE A 63 -2.51 18.64 -6.52
C PHE A 63 -2.30 17.29 -5.81
N LEU A 64 -3.21 16.87 -4.91
CA LEU A 64 -3.12 15.58 -4.21
C LEU A 64 -3.22 14.38 -5.15
N THR A 65 -3.74 14.57 -6.36
CA THR A 65 -3.79 13.53 -7.40
C THR A 65 -2.56 13.50 -8.30
N GLU A 66 -1.74 14.56 -8.27
CA GLU A 66 -0.54 14.70 -9.10
C GLU A 66 0.76 14.42 -8.33
N GLU A 67 0.73 14.66 -7.01
CA GLU A 67 1.86 14.47 -6.11
C GLU A 67 1.94 13.05 -5.55
N ASN A 68 3.11 12.72 -5.02
CA ASN A 68 3.36 11.44 -4.39
C ASN A 68 2.69 11.38 -3.00
N PRO A 69 1.77 10.45 -2.75
CA PRO A 69 1.05 10.35 -1.47
C PRO A 69 1.98 10.12 -0.27
N PHE A 70 3.16 9.54 -0.48
CA PHE A 70 4.14 9.35 0.58
C PHE A 70 4.81 10.65 1.04
N ASP A 71 4.70 11.74 0.28
CA ASP A 71 5.20 13.06 0.72
C ASP A 71 4.30 13.69 1.79
N LEU A 72 3.07 13.16 1.98
CA LEU A 72 2.18 13.53 3.08
C LEU A 72 2.55 12.85 4.40
N LEU A 73 3.39 11.80 4.35
CA LEU A 73 3.83 11.07 5.53
C LEU A 73 5.05 11.76 6.15
N ASN A 74 5.08 11.84 7.48
CA ASN A 74 6.22 12.41 8.20
C ASN A 74 7.50 11.56 8.04
N VAL A 75 7.33 10.24 7.95
CA VAL A 75 8.41 9.28 7.70
C VAL A 75 7.97 8.36 6.60
N LYS A 76 8.75 8.29 5.51
CA LYS A 76 8.50 7.37 4.40
C LYS A 76 8.81 5.93 4.85
N PRO A 77 8.08 4.92 4.36
CA PRO A 77 8.39 3.52 4.64
C PRO A 77 9.85 3.18 4.29
N SER A 78 10.50 2.35 5.10
CA SER A 78 11.91 1.97 4.90
C SER A 78 12.14 1.22 3.59
N ASN A 79 11.11 0.56 3.07
CA ASN A 79 11.10 -0.17 1.80
C ASN A 79 10.60 0.71 0.63
N TYR A 80 10.77 2.04 0.69
CA TYR A 80 10.43 2.94 -0.40
C TYR A 80 11.62 3.14 -1.35
N ALA A 81 11.51 2.61 -2.57
CA ALA A 81 12.52 2.70 -3.63
C ALA A 81 12.60 4.11 -4.27
N GLY A 82 11.62 4.98 -4.01
CA GLY A 82 11.60 6.35 -4.52
C GLY A 82 10.51 6.59 -5.56
N ALA A 83 10.57 7.78 -6.16
CA ALA A 83 9.68 8.19 -7.24
C ALA A 83 10.40 8.01 -8.58
N LEU A 84 10.00 6.98 -9.34
CA LEU A 84 10.60 6.57 -10.61
C LEU A 84 9.66 6.89 -11.77
N PHE A 85 10.20 6.95 -12.99
CA PHE A 85 9.41 7.17 -14.21
C PHE A 85 9.23 5.84 -14.94
N SER A 86 8.00 5.32 -14.97
CA SER A 86 7.65 4.03 -15.61
C SER A 86 8.54 2.86 -15.15
N PRO A 87 8.59 2.55 -13.84
CA PRO A 87 9.52 1.57 -13.29
C PRO A 87 9.24 0.12 -13.73
N SER A 88 10.32 -0.64 -13.98
CA SER A 88 10.29 -2.09 -14.12
C SER A 88 10.26 -2.79 -12.75
N ASP A 89 9.99 -4.09 -12.72
CA ASP A 89 10.00 -4.87 -11.46
C ASP A 89 11.38 -4.85 -10.78
N GLN A 90 12.44 -4.80 -11.58
CA GLN A 90 13.82 -4.77 -11.08
C GLN A 90 14.15 -3.44 -10.43
N ASP A 91 13.63 -2.33 -10.98
CA ASP A 91 13.87 -0.99 -10.42
C ASP A 91 13.19 -0.81 -9.06
N ILE A 92 12.03 -1.43 -8.87
CA ILE A 92 11.28 -1.37 -7.60
C ILE A 92 11.94 -2.32 -6.58
N GLY A 93 12.21 -3.56 -6.97
CA GLY A 93 12.64 -4.62 -6.07
C GLY A 93 11.46 -5.25 -5.30
N ALA A 94 11.54 -6.55 -5.07
CA ALA A 94 10.50 -7.31 -4.37
C ALA A 94 10.35 -6.83 -2.91
N GLY A 95 9.12 -6.66 -2.45
CA GLY A 95 8.80 -6.15 -1.10
C GLY A 95 8.91 -4.64 -0.94
N ASN A 96 9.07 -3.89 -2.04
CA ASN A 96 9.28 -2.45 -2.01
C ASN A 96 8.12 -1.67 -2.62
N TRP A 97 8.01 -0.43 -2.17
CA TRP A 97 7.14 0.60 -2.69
C TRP A 97 7.86 1.49 -3.70
N CYS A 98 7.17 1.91 -4.75
CA CYS A 98 7.64 2.92 -5.68
C CYS A 98 6.49 3.83 -6.08
N PHE A 99 6.76 5.12 -6.28
CA PHE A 99 5.81 6.03 -6.92
C PHE A 99 6.13 6.14 -8.42
N ASP A 100 5.21 5.72 -9.27
CA ASP A 100 5.31 5.90 -10.72
C ASP A 100 4.85 7.30 -11.11
N ARG A 101 5.82 8.12 -11.52
CA ARG A 101 5.59 9.52 -11.96
C ARG A 101 4.80 9.61 -13.26
N SER A 102 4.77 8.56 -14.08
CA SER A 102 4.06 8.56 -15.35
C SER A 102 2.54 8.46 -15.15
N ASN A 103 2.10 7.49 -14.32
CA ASN A 103 0.69 7.20 -14.08
C ASN A 103 0.13 7.85 -12.80
N LYS A 104 1.01 8.51 -12.02
CA LYS A 104 0.69 9.09 -10.70
C LYS A 104 0.09 8.05 -9.76
N SER A 105 0.73 6.88 -9.71
CA SER A 105 0.29 5.75 -8.92
C SER A 105 1.40 5.28 -7.98
N LEU A 106 0.99 4.85 -6.80
CA LEU A 106 1.86 4.17 -5.86
C LEU A 106 1.80 2.66 -6.14
N ILE A 107 2.94 2.04 -6.35
CA ILE A 107 3.07 0.64 -6.71
C ILE A 107 3.79 -0.09 -5.57
N TYR A 108 3.22 -1.19 -5.09
CA TYR A 108 3.91 -2.15 -4.25
C TYR A 108 4.21 -3.41 -5.06
N LEU A 109 5.47 -3.85 -5.07
CA LEU A 109 5.85 -5.12 -5.69
C LEU A 109 5.89 -6.20 -4.62
N LEU A 110 5.01 -7.20 -4.72
CA LEU A 110 4.93 -8.28 -3.75
C LEU A 110 6.25 -9.07 -3.65
N ASN A 111 6.66 -9.37 -2.42
CA ASN A 111 7.81 -10.20 -2.10
C ASN A 111 7.44 -11.69 -2.16
N PHE A 112 7.17 -12.20 -3.37
CA PHE A 112 6.81 -13.60 -3.55
C PHE A 112 7.95 -14.52 -3.13
N GLY A 113 7.82 -15.08 -1.93
CA GLY A 113 8.59 -16.23 -1.50
C GLY A 113 8.10 -17.50 -2.22
N ASN A 114 8.64 -17.81 -3.40
CA ASN A 114 8.63 -19.10 -4.13
C ASN A 114 7.34 -19.97 -4.18
N SER A 115 6.17 -19.47 -3.75
CA SER A 115 4.97 -20.28 -3.56
C SER A 115 3.83 -19.79 -4.45
N PHE A 116 3.57 -20.64 -5.45
CA PHE A 116 2.31 -20.87 -6.17
C PHE A 116 1.96 -19.95 -7.35
N ARG A 117 2.09 -20.56 -8.55
CA ARG A 117 1.05 -20.73 -9.59
C ARG A 117 -0.11 -19.72 -9.48
N ASP A 118 -0.20 -18.81 -10.45
CA ASP A 118 -1.18 -17.70 -10.59
C ASP A 118 -0.77 -16.38 -9.93
N ALA A 119 0.15 -15.66 -10.56
CA ALA A 119 0.32 -14.23 -10.31
C ALA A 119 0.32 -13.50 -11.66
N GLU A 120 -0.87 -13.31 -12.24
CA GLU A 120 -1.02 -12.43 -13.41
C GLU A 120 -0.76 -10.95 -13.06
N THR A 121 -0.70 -10.58 -11.77
CA THR A 121 -0.28 -9.22 -11.35
C THR A 121 0.51 -9.22 -10.05
N LYS A 122 1.84 -9.19 -10.16
CA LYS A 122 2.76 -9.06 -9.00
C LYS A 122 2.75 -7.67 -8.34
N ARG A 123 2.10 -6.71 -8.99
CA ARG A 123 2.09 -5.29 -8.63
C ARG A 123 0.73 -4.92 -8.05
N LEU A 124 0.72 -4.40 -6.83
CA LEU A 124 -0.45 -3.73 -6.27
C LEU A 124 -0.35 -2.24 -6.60
N LYS A 125 -1.27 -1.72 -7.40
CA LYS A 125 -1.33 -0.30 -7.77
C LYS A 125 -2.36 0.41 -6.91
N PHE A 126 -1.99 1.56 -6.37
CA PHE A 126 -2.86 2.42 -5.58
C PHE A 126 -2.86 3.83 -6.15
N LYS A 127 -4.04 4.44 -6.24
CA LYS A 127 -4.19 5.80 -6.78
C LYS A 127 -5.05 6.65 -5.86
N VAL A 128 -4.68 7.92 -5.76
CA VAL A 128 -5.51 8.93 -5.11
C VAL A 128 -6.58 9.37 -6.10
N LYS A 129 -7.84 9.25 -5.70
CA LYS A 129 -9.00 9.75 -6.44
C LYS A 129 -9.75 10.76 -5.58
N LEU A 130 -10.02 11.93 -6.14
CA LEU A 130 -10.93 12.90 -5.53
C LEU A 130 -12.36 12.52 -5.90
N PHE A 131 -13.25 12.48 -4.93
CA PHE A 131 -14.68 12.32 -5.18
C PHE A 131 -15.44 13.48 -4.53
N ARG A 132 -16.52 13.90 -5.17
CA ARG A 132 -17.42 14.90 -4.58
C ARG A 132 -18.42 14.15 -3.70
N LEU A 133 -18.48 14.48 -2.40
CA LEU A 133 -19.53 13.92 -1.53
C LEU A 133 -20.88 14.49 -1.98
N PRO A 134 -21.94 13.66 -2.06
CA PRO A 134 -23.26 14.12 -2.48
C PRO A 134 -23.79 15.24 -1.58
N HIS A 135 -24.36 16.27 -2.20
CA HIS A 135 -24.96 17.40 -1.51
C HIS A 135 -26.17 16.92 -0.70
N SER A 136 -26.06 16.89 0.63
CA SER A 136 -27.21 16.61 1.49
C SER A 136 -28.13 17.83 1.51
N PRO A 137 -29.43 17.70 1.18
CA PRO A 137 -30.37 18.82 1.09
C PRO A 137 -30.68 19.50 2.44
N ALA A 138 -30.15 18.97 3.55
CA ALA A 138 -30.31 19.56 4.89
C ALA A 138 -29.23 20.61 5.24
N LYS A 139 -28.29 20.92 4.32
CA LYS A 139 -27.20 21.88 4.57
C LYS A 139 -27.58 23.28 4.03
N PRO A 140 -27.49 24.36 4.83
CA PRO A 140 -27.83 25.71 4.36
C PRO A 140 -26.93 26.14 3.19
N SER A 141 -27.51 26.89 2.24
CA SER A 141 -27.00 27.30 0.92
C SER A 141 -25.67 28.10 0.88
N GLY A 142 -24.83 28.01 1.91
CA GLY A 142 -23.53 28.69 2.00
C GLY A 142 -22.40 27.85 2.61
N ALA A 143 -22.57 26.53 2.76
CA ALA A 143 -21.55 25.67 3.34
C ALA A 143 -20.55 25.14 2.28
N PRO A 144 -19.22 25.12 2.58
CA PRO A 144 -18.20 24.70 1.63
C PRO A 144 -18.44 23.29 1.08
N GLU A 145 -18.17 23.12 -0.22
CA GLU A 145 -18.30 21.84 -0.93
C GLU A 145 -17.44 20.77 -0.26
N SER A 146 -18.04 19.62 0.04
CA SER A 146 -17.32 18.51 0.66
C SER A 146 -16.67 17.64 -0.42
N LEU A 147 -15.42 17.93 -0.75
CA LEU A 147 -14.54 16.99 -1.45
C LEU A 147 -14.08 15.89 -0.48
N GLY A 148 -14.19 14.64 -0.90
CA GLY A 148 -13.64 13.45 -0.25
C GLY A 148 -12.47 12.88 -1.07
N VAL A 149 -11.62 12.09 -0.43
CA VAL A 149 -10.43 11.51 -1.06
C VAL A 149 -10.41 10.02 -0.81
N ALA A 150 -10.32 9.25 -1.89
CA ALA A 150 -10.21 7.81 -1.85
C ALA A 150 -8.79 7.40 -2.23
N PHE A 151 -8.20 6.53 -1.42
CA PHE A 151 -6.99 5.82 -1.77
C PHE A 151 -7.38 4.35 -1.96
N GLU A 152 -7.46 3.95 -3.22
CA GLU A 152 -8.01 2.66 -3.64
C GLU A 152 -7.00 1.89 -4.48
N GLN A 153 -7.06 0.58 -4.33
CA GLN A 153 -6.33 -0.34 -5.19
C GLN A 153 -7.02 -0.37 -6.57
N GLU A 154 -6.24 -0.16 -7.62
CA GLU A 154 -6.69 -0.37 -8.98
C GLU A 154 -6.55 -1.87 -9.29
N LYS A 155 -7.69 -2.53 -9.55
CA LYS A 155 -7.71 -3.89 -10.10
C LYS A 155 -7.51 -3.72 -11.61
N ASP A 156 -6.36 -4.16 -12.12
CA ASP A 156 -6.16 -4.35 -13.57
C ASP A 156 -7.19 -5.36 -14.11
#